data_AF-A0A2E8LFS1-F1
#
_entry.id   AF-A0A2E8LFS1-F1
#
_cell.length_a   1.000
_cell.length_b   1.000
_cell.length_c   1.000
_cell.angle_alpha   90.00
_cell.angle_beta   90.00
_cell.angle_gamma   90.00
#
_symmetry.space_group_name_H-M   'P 1'
#
loop_
_entity.id
_entity.type
_entity.pdbx_description
1 polymer ?
#
loop_
_entity_poly.entity_id
_entity_poly.type
_entity_poly.pdbx_seq_one_letter_code
_entity_poly.pdbx_strand_id
1 'polypeptide(L)' 'MTTTPESLELLQTVEPDIRSLMDTHRERREHWYAHEVVPWEQGRNYRDEPWDESQASVSRPV' A
#
# COMPACT_ATOMS: atom_id res chain seq x y z
N MET A 1 11.68 21.41 20.44
CA MET A 1 10.33 21.34 21.00
C MET A 1 10.45 20.99 22.47
N THR A 2 9.83 21.77 23.35
CA THR A 2 9.87 21.54 24.80
C THR A 2 8.77 20.56 25.17
N THR A 3 9.12 19.43 25.80
CA THR A 3 8.13 18.47 26.28
C THR A 3 7.32 19.10 27.40
N THR A 4 5.99 19.21 27.22
CA THR A 4 5.08 19.70 28.26
C THR A 4 4.44 18.52 29.01
N PRO A 5 3.92 18.73 30.23
CA PRO A 5 3.17 17.72 30.97
C PRO A 5 1.98 17.16 30.17
N GLU A 6 1.24 18.03 29.48
CA GLU A 6 0.10 17.64 28.63
C GLU A 6 0.55 16.76 27.46
N SER A 7 1.75 17.03 26.92
CA SER A 7 2.34 16.20 25.85
C SER A 7 2.69 14.80 26.36
N LEU A 8 3.11 14.66 27.62
CA LEU A 8 3.42 13.38 28.24
C LEU A 8 2.16 12.57 28.54
N GLU A 9 1.11 13.24 29.04
CA GLU A 9 -0.19 12.60 29.30
C GLU A 9 -0.83 12.10 28.01
N LEU A 10 -0.74 12.90 26.93
CA LEU A 10 -1.20 12.47 25.62
C LEU A 10 -0.47 11.20 25.15
N LEU A 11 0.87 11.17 25.25
CA LEU A 11 1.65 9.98 24.87
C LEU A 11 1.27 8.75 25.68
N GLN A 12 1.11 8.90 27.01
CA GLN A 12 0.67 7.80 27.88
C GLN A 12 -0.73 7.29 27.50
N THR A 13 -1.61 8.20 27.08
CA THR A 13 -2.97 7.87 26.67
C THR A 13 -3.01 7.10 25.35
N VAL A 14 -2.20 7.46 24.35
CA VAL A 14 -2.25 6.84 23.01
C VAL A 14 -1.35 5.61 22.85
N GLU A 15 -0.35 5.43 23.71
CA GLU A 15 0.63 4.34 23.63
C GLU A 15 -0.01 2.93 23.53
N PRO A 16 -1.05 2.57 24.29
CA PRO A 16 -1.69 1.26 24.18
C PRO A 16 -2.36 1.02 22.82
N ASP A 17 -3.00 2.06 22.26
CA ASP A 17 -3.67 1.99 20.97
C ASP A 17 -2.64 1.86 19.84
N ILE A 18 -1.56 2.63 19.89
CA ILE A 18 -0.45 2.53 18.94
C ILE A 18 0.11 1.10 18.94
N ARG A 19 0.35 0.53 20.11
CA ARG A 19 0.84 -0.85 20.24
C ARG A 19 -0.11 -1.85 19.60
N SER A 20 -1.39 -1.80 19.98
CA SER A 20 -2.41 -2.70 19.44
C SER A 20 -2.55 -2.61 17.92
N LEU A 21 -2.54 -1.39 17.38
CA LEU A 21 -2.63 -1.16 15.93
C LEU A 21 -1.37 -1.63 15.19
N MET A 22 -0.18 -1.44 15.78
CA MET A 22 1.06 -1.91 15.18
C MET A 22 1.19 -3.43 15.21
N ASP A 23 0.79 -4.06 16.30
CA ASP A 23 0.77 -5.52 16.40
C ASP A 23 -0.23 -6.10 15.38
N THR A 24 -1.44 -5.54 15.32
CA THR A 24 -2.46 -5.92 14.31
C THR A 24 -1.95 -5.74 12.88
N HIS A 25 -1.28 -4.61 12.58
CA HIS A 25 -0.73 -4.37 11.26
C HIS A 25 0.34 -5.41 10.88
N ARG A 26 1.24 -5.73 11.81
CA ARG A 26 2.32 -6.71 11.59
C ARG A 26 1.79 -8.13 11.44
N GLU A 27 0.79 -8.51 12.23
CA GLU A 27 0.14 -9.83 12.15
C GLU A 27 -0.62 -10.02 10.83
N ARG A 28 -1.34 -8.99 10.37
CA ARG A 28 -2.13 -9.05 9.13
C ARG A 28 -1.30 -8.83 7.86
N ARG A 29 -0.08 -8.33 7.98
CA ARG A 29 0.76 -8.02 6.82
C ARG A 29 1.20 -9.31 6.16
N GLU A 30 0.57 -9.64 5.05
CA GLU A 30 1.11 -10.60 4.11
C GLU A 30 2.27 -9.96 3.33
N HIS A 31 3.37 -10.71 3.20
CA HIS A 31 4.48 -10.28 2.35
C HIS A 31 4.07 -10.44 0.90
N TRP A 32 4.09 -9.33 0.17
CA TRP A 32 3.93 -9.33 -1.28
C TRP A 32 4.86 -8.26 -1.87
N TYR A 33 5.27 -8.49 -3.09
CA TYR A 33 6.01 -7.53 -3.90
C TYR A 33 5.22 -7.23 -5.16
N ALA A 34 5.20 -5.97 -5.58
CA ALA A 34 4.43 -5.56 -6.76
C ALA A 34 4.78 -6.36 -8.03
N HIS A 35 6.04 -6.77 -8.18
CA HIS A 35 6.47 -7.56 -9.34
C HIS A 35 5.97 -9.02 -9.34
N GLU A 36 5.46 -9.54 -8.22
CA GLU A 36 4.93 -10.90 -8.14
C GLU A 36 3.52 -11.02 -8.75
N VAL A 37 2.78 -9.91 -8.82
CA VAL A 37 1.40 -9.87 -9.31
C VAL A 37 1.26 -9.28 -10.71
N VAL A 38 2.36 -8.80 -11.29
CA VAL A 38 2.38 -8.30 -12.67
C VAL A 38 2.56 -9.50 -13.63
N PRO A 39 1.67 -9.71 -14.61
CA PRO A 39 1.80 -10.79 -15.58
C PRO A 39 2.84 -10.43 -16.64
N TRP A 40 4.13 -10.48 -16.29
CA TRP A 40 5.23 -10.06 -17.15
C TRP A 40 5.28 -10.78 -18.50
N GLU A 41 4.80 -12.02 -18.56
CA GLU A 41 4.71 -12.82 -19.80
C GLU A 41 3.78 -12.20 -20.86
N GLN A 42 2.92 -11.24 -20.47
CA GLN A 42 2.05 -10.49 -21.39
C GLN A 42 2.71 -9.19 -21.87
N GLY A 43 3.94 -8.89 -21.43
CA GLY A 43 4.68 -7.70 -21.82
C GLY A 43 5.08 -7.73 -23.29
N ARG A 44 4.86 -6.62 -23.99
CA ARG A 44 5.14 -6.48 -25.43
C ARG A 44 5.92 -5.19 -25.68
N ASN A 45 6.76 -5.20 -26.71
CA ASN A 45 7.57 -4.04 -27.06
C ASN A 45 6.71 -3.00 -27.78
N TYR A 46 6.64 -1.79 -27.22
CA TYR A 46 5.87 -0.69 -27.79
C TYR A 46 6.31 -0.28 -29.22
N ARG A 47 7.59 -0.45 -29.57
CA ARG A 47 8.07 -0.13 -30.93
C ARG A 47 7.53 -1.11 -31.98
N ASP A 48 7.37 -2.36 -31.59
CA ASP A 48 6.90 -3.43 -32.47
C ASP A 48 5.36 -3.47 -32.48
N GLU A 49 4.74 -3.23 -31.34
CA GLU A 49 3.29 -3.17 -31.15
C GLU A 49 2.90 -1.95 -30.28
N PRO A 50 2.62 -0.78 -30.91
CA PRO A 50 2.14 0.40 -30.21
C PRO A 50 0.78 0.15 -29.55
N TRP A 51 0.49 0.91 -28.51
CA TRP A 51 -0.80 0.85 -27.82
C TRP A 51 -1.95 1.41 -28.68
N ASP A 52 -3.10 0.77 -28.59
CA ASP A 52 -4.39 1.26 -29.09
C ASP A 52 -5.55 0.84 -28.15
N GLU A 53 -6.73 1.42 -28.34
CA GLU A 53 -7.87 1.24 -27.45
C GLU A 53 -8.37 -0.22 -27.36
N SER A 54 -8.17 -1.05 -28.39
CA SER A 54 -8.60 -2.45 -28.38
C SER A 54 -7.83 -3.32 -27.37
N GLN A 55 -6.66 -2.85 -26.92
CA GLN A 55 -5.82 -3.54 -25.95
C GLN A 55 -6.31 -3.33 -24.50
N ALA A 56 -7.21 -2.37 -24.25
CA ALA A 56 -7.77 -2.11 -22.93
C ALA A 56 -8.95 -3.07 -22.64
N SER A 57 -8.69 -4.12 -21.86
CA SER A 57 -9.69 -5.14 -21.51
C SER A 57 -10.50 -4.84 -20.24
N VAL A 58 -10.05 -3.90 -19.42
CA VAL A 58 -10.74 -3.52 -18.17
C VAL A 58 -11.92 -2.60 -18.50
N SER A 59 -13.11 -2.97 -18.04
CA SER A 59 -14.31 -2.16 -18.24
C SER A 59 -14.18 -0.77 -17.59
N ARG A 60 -14.72 0.25 -18.25
CA ARG A 60 -14.77 1.59 -17.66
C ARG A 60 -15.70 1.60 -16.44
N PRO A 61 -15.36 2.32 -15.36
CA PRO A 61 -16.29 2.51 -14.24
C PRO A 61 -17.60 3.11 -14.73
N VAL A 62 -18.71 2.65 -14.15
CA VAL A 62 -20.07 3.18 -14.39
C VAL A 62 -20.30 4.40 -13.52
#